data_AF-A0A6P2FWQ2-F1
#
_entry.id   AF-A0A6P2FWQ2-F1
#
_cell.length_a   1.000
_cell.length_b   1.000
_cell.length_c   1.000
_cell.angle_alpha   90.00
_cell.angle_beta   90.00
_cell.angle_gamma   90.00
#
_symmetry.space_group_name_H-M   'P 1'
#
loop_
_entity.id
_entity.type
_entity.pdbx_description
1 polymer ?
#
loop_
_entity_poly.entity_id
_entity_poly.type
_entity_poly.pdbx_seq_one_letter_code
_entity_poly.pdbx_strand_id
1 'polypeptide(L)'
;MAWKVTVDQSFDVDAFDTYCHSLAWTAWRPSFLVVHNTGVPTLAQRPNGFTKTHMGNFATYYRDKMKWSAGPHLFIDDKRIWVFTPLTMSGVHSPSWNKQSLGIEMLGDFDRDAFDAGRGLKVRHNTVAAMATLCAILGLEPMTTKLHREDPETTHACPGTNVRKLELIADVQDLLATRHQGEHQA
;
A
#
# COMPACT_ATOMS: atom_id res chain seq x y z
N MET A 1 -14.97 -11.74 14.43
CA MET A 1 -13.64 -12.39 14.38
C MET A 1 -12.70 -11.63 15.31
N ALA A 2 -11.71 -12.29 15.91
CA ALA A 2 -10.71 -11.60 16.73
C ALA A 2 -9.82 -10.69 15.87
N TRP A 3 -9.37 -9.56 16.43
CA TRP A 3 -8.45 -8.63 15.80
C TRP A 3 -7.05 -9.25 15.68
N LYS A 4 -6.46 -9.17 14.49
CA LYS A 4 -5.07 -9.53 14.21
C LYS A 4 -4.15 -8.40 14.68
N VAL A 5 -2.94 -8.76 15.12
CA VAL A 5 -1.94 -7.80 15.59
C VAL A 5 -1.60 -6.75 14.51
N THR A 6 -1.23 -5.55 14.95
CA THR A 6 -0.65 -4.49 14.10
C THR A 6 0.85 -4.39 14.31
N VAL A 7 1.61 -4.10 13.25
CA VAL A 7 3.07 -3.88 13.31
C VAL A 7 3.40 -2.48 13.81
N ASP A 8 2.72 -1.45 13.26
CA ASP A 8 2.85 -0.05 13.66
C ASP A 8 4.30 0.49 13.59
N GLN A 9 4.95 0.20 12.45
CA GLN A 9 6.30 0.68 12.12
C GLN A 9 6.27 1.49 10.82
N SER A 10 7.11 2.51 10.74
CA SER A 10 7.25 3.38 9.57
C SER A 10 8.66 3.34 9.03
N PHE A 11 8.78 3.31 7.72
CA PHE A 11 10.04 3.20 7.00
C PHE A 11 10.15 4.31 5.96
N ASP A 12 11.37 4.72 5.62
CA ASP A 12 11.63 5.24 4.27
C ASP A 12 11.77 4.08 3.27
N VAL A 13 12.03 4.39 2.01
CA VAL A 13 12.07 3.40 0.92
C VAL A 13 13.11 2.32 1.15
N ASP A 14 14.34 2.69 1.49
CA ASP A 14 15.45 1.73 1.64
C ASP A 14 15.27 0.86 2.89
N ALA A 15 14.80 1.46 3.99
CA ALA A 15 14.49 0.70 5.20
C ALA A 15 13.30 -0.23 5.00
N PHE A 16 12.31 0.14 4.17
CA PHE A 16 11.20 -0.74 3.82
C PHE A 16 11.66 -1.94 2.99
N ASP A 17 12.54 -1.70 2.02
CA ASP A 17 13.14 -2.76 1.21
C ASP A 17 13.91 -3.77 2.08
N THR A 18 14.77 -3.26 2.96
CA THR A 18 15.49 -4.08 3.95
C THR A 18 14.53 -4.86 4.86
N TYR A 19 13.48 -4.21 5.35
CA TYR A 19 12.46 -4.84 6.18
C TYR A 19 11.79 -6.01 5.45
N CYS A 20 11.35 -5.83 4.20
CA CYS A 20 10.70 -6.88 3.44
C CYS A 20 11.62 -8.07 3.16
N HIS A 21 12.91 -7.84 2.89
CA HIS A 21 13.91 -8.90 2.69
C HIS A 21 14.16 -9.72 3.97
N SER A 22 13.92 -9.15 5.15
CA SER A 22 14.06 -9.86 6.42
C SER A 22 12.89 -10.81 6.75
N LEU A 23 11.77 -10.72 6.03
CA LEU A 23 10.56 -11.48 6.31
C LEU A 23 10.61 -12.91 5.77
N ALA A 24 10.06 -13.84 6.54
CA ALA A 24 9.83 -15.22 6.11
C ALA A 24 8.39 -15.42 5.60
N TRP A 25 8.24 -15.77 4.34
CA TRP A 25 6.96 -15.86 3.61
C TRP A 25 6.44 -17.31 3.52
N THR A 26 6.33 -17.99 4.66
CA THR A 26 6.09 -19.45 4.70
C THR A 26 4.63 -19.85 4.83
N ALA A 27 3.82 -19.08 5.57
CA ALA A 27 2.43 -19.45 5.88
C ALA A 27 1.40 -18.88 4.89
N TRP A 28 1.65 -17.69 4.36
CA TRP A 28 0.75 -17.01 3.43
C TRP A 28 1.56 -16.12 2.50
N ARG A 29 1.14 -16.10 1.22
CA ARG A 29 1.69 -15.22 0.19
C ARG A 29 0.54 -14.64 -0.63
N PRO A 30 0.58 -13.34 -0.95
CA PRO A 30 -0.37 -12.75 -1.88
C PRO A 30 -0.08 -13.18 -3.32
N SER A 31 -1.07 -13.04 -4.19
CA SER A 31 -0.96 -13.24 -5.64
C SER A 31 -0.92 -11.93 -6.42
N PHE A 32 -1.34 -10.81 -5.82
CA PHE A 32 -1.31 -9.48 -6.42
C PHE A 32 -1.43 -8.37 -5.36
N LEU A 33 -1.20 -7.13 -5.78
CA LEU A 33 -1.35 -5.93 -4.95
C LEU A 33 -2.68 -5.24 -5.24
N VAL A 34 -3.30 -4.61 -4.24
CA VAL A 34 -4.50 -3.77 -4.41
C VAL A 34 -4.20 -2.38 -3.88
N VAL A 35 -4.37 -1.38 -4.74
CA VAL A 35 -4.10 0.03 -4.42
C VAL A 35 -5.39 0.75 -4.05
N HIS A 36 -5.32 1.45 -2.92
CA HIS A 36 -6.38 2.23 -2.29
C HIS A 36 -5.92 3.66 -2.03
N ASN A 37 -6.85 4.54 -1.72
CA ASN A 37 -6.57 5.83 -1.11
C ASN A 37 -7.47 6.02 0.11
N THR A 38 -7.00 6.83 1.05
CA THR A 38 -7.78 7.11 2.25
C THR A 38 -9.09 7.80 1.95
N GLY A 39 -9.11 8.74 0.98
CA GLY A 39 -10.22 9.66 0.72
C GLY A 39 -10.41 10.66 1.88
N VAL A 40 -10.53 10.14 3.11
CA VAL A 40 -10.38 10.86 4.37
C VAL A 40 -9.49 10.01 5.30
N PRO A 41 -8.38 10.55 5.81
CA PRO A 41 -7.94 11.93 5.68
C PRO A 41 -7.33 12.26 4.30
N THR A 42 -7.46 13.51 3.86
CA THR A 42 -6.78 14.04 2.66
C THR A 42 -5.33 14.46 2.96
N LEU A 43 -4.56 14.76 1.92
CA LEU A 43 -3.22 15.36 2.09
C LEU A 43 -3.28 16.65 2.92
N ALA A 44 -4.26 17.52 2.66
CA ALA A 44 -4.43 18.77 3.41
C ALA A 44 -4.73 18.55 4.89
N GLN A 45 -5.47 17.48 5.23
CA GLN A 45 -5.80 17.12 6.62
C GLN A 45 -4.62 16.47 7.37
N ARG A 46 -3.57 16.08 6.65
CA ARG A 46 -2.34 15.48 7.20
C ARG A 46 -1.13 16.20 6.62
N PRO A 47 -0.92 17.49 6.94
CA PRO A 47 0.19 18.27 6.38
C PRO A 47 1.57 17.70 6.72
N ASN A 48 1.65 16.91 7.79
CA ASN A 48 2.88 16.29 8.27
C ASN A 48 2.98 14.78 8.02
N GLY A 49 2.09 14.22 7.19
CA GLY A 49 1.96 12.77 6.99
C GLY A 49 1.23 12.09 8.15
N PHE A 50 1.30 10.77 8.17
CA PHE A 50 0.79 9.96 9.28
C PHE A 50 1.72 10.00 10.49
N THR A 51 1.16 9.54 11.62
CA THR A 51 1.88 9.39 12.89
C THR A 51 1.46 8.06 13.49
N LYS A 52 2.22 7.60 14.50
CA LYS A 52 1.87 6.40 15.26
C LYS A 52 0.46 6.48 15.87
N THR A 53 0.07 7.65 16.36
CA THR A 53 -1.29 7.90 16.85
C THR A 53 -2.34 7.67 15.76
N HIS A 54 -2.08 8.06 14.52
CA HIS A 54 -3.00 7.80 13.40
C HIS A 54 -3.16 6.31 13.13
N MET A 55 -2.07 5.52 13.17
CA MET A 55 -2.15 4.06 13.06
C MET A 55 -3.02 3.46 14.20
N GLY A 56 -2.80 3.88 15.44
CA GLY A 56 -3.65 3.46 16.57
C GLY A 56 -5.14 3.81 16.39
N ASN A 57 -5.42 4.98 15.82
CA ASN A 57 -6.79 5.41 15.51
C ASN A 57 -7.42 4.55 14.40
N PHE A 58 -6.68 4.22 13.34
CA PHE A 58 -7.14 3.31 12.29
C PHE A 58 -7.42 1.92 12.85
N ALA A 59 -6.54 1.38 13.69
CA ALA A 59 -6.76 0.08 14.34
C ALA A 59 -8.03 0.07 15.18
N THR A 60 -8.25 1.13 15.96
CA THR A 60 -9.47 1.30 16.77
C THR A 60 -10.71 1.40 15.86
N TYR A 61 -10.65 2.16 14.77
CA TYR A 61 -11.76 2.29 13.84
C TYR A 61 -12.11 0.94 13.17
N TYR A 62 -11.14 0.25 12.57
CA TYR A 62 -11.40 -1.02 11.89
C TYR A 62 -11.86 -2.11 12.85
N ARG A 63 -11.24 -2.22 14.03
CA ARG A 63 -11.61 -3.22 15.05
C ARG A 63 -12.96 -2.91 15.68
N ASP A 64 -13.16 -1.70 16.17
CA ASP A 64 -14.25 -1.39 17.09
C ASP A 64 -15.49 -0.86 16.39
N LYS A 65 -15.31 -0.12 15.28
CA LYS A 65 -16.42 0.44 14.50
C LYS A 65 -16.80 -0.49 13.35
N MET A 66 -15.81 -0.92 12.54
CA MET A 66 -16.08 -1.78 11.37
C MET A 66 -16.20 -3.27 11.74
N LYS A 67 -15.78 -3.66 12.95
CA LYS A 67 -15.77 -5.06 13.42
C LYS A 67 -14.95 -6.01 12.54
N TRP A 68 -13.94 -5.46 11.86
CA TRP A 68 -13.03 -6.22 11.01
C TRP A 68 -11.99 -6.97 11.84
N SER A 69 -11.39 -7.99 11.24
CA SER A 69 -10.31 -8.78 11.86
C SER A 69 -8.91 -8.22 11.60
N ALA A 70 -8.75 -7.25 10.69
CA ALA A 70 -7.51 -6.53 10.41
C ALA A 70 -7.83 -5.24 9.64
N GLY A 71 -6.80 -4.49 9.23
CA GLY A 71 -6.91 -3.42 8.23
C GLY A 71 -6.12 -3.77 6.96
N PRO A 72 -5.85 -2.76 6.10
CA PRO A 72 -4.87 -2.85 5.03
C PRO A 72 -3.47 -3.19 5.54
N HIS A 73 -2.54 -3.49 4.64
CA HIS A 73 -1.18 -3.87 5.04
C HIS A 73 -0.28 -2.66 5.13
N LEU A 74 -0.37 -1.76 4.15
CA LEU A 74 0.43 -0.54 4.12
C LEU A 74 -0.46 0.71 4.20
N PHE A 75 0.04 1.72 4.92
CA PHE A 75 -0.40 3.11 4.78
C PHE A 75 0.79 3.93 4.29
N ILE A 76 0.66 4.61 3.15
CA ILE A 76 1.76 5.33 2.51
C ILE A 76 1.40 6.81 2.43
N ASP A 77 2.26 7.66 2.98
CA ASP A 77 2.16 9.11 2.86
C ASP A 77 3.34 9.69 2.06
N ASP A 78 3.40 11.01 1.96
CA ASP A 78 4.44 11.73 1.21
C ASP A 78 5.82 11.73 1.90
N LYS A 79 5.97 10.99 3.01
CA LYS A 79 7.18 10.93 3.84
C LYS A 79 7.60 9.51 4.19
N ARG A 80 6.67 8.60 4.46
CA ARG A 80 6.92 7.26 5.04
C ARG A 80 5.98 6.18 4.48
N ILE A 81 6.46 4.95 4.54
CA ILE A 81 5.71 3.71 4.31
C ILE A 81 5.44 3.08 5.69
N TRP A 82 4.18 3.02 6.10
CA TRP A 82 3.77 2.42 7.37
C TRP A 82 3.30 0.99 7.15
N VAL A 83 3.90 0.05 7.87
CA VAL A 83 3.42 -1.34 7.93
C VAL A 83 2.41 -1.44 9.06
N PHE A 84 1.17 -1.76 8.69
CA PHE A 84 0.03 -1.81 9.59
C PHE A 84 -0.34 -3.23 9.95
N THR A 85 -0.86 -4.01 8.99
CA THR A 85 -1.05 -5.45 9.15
C THR A 85 0.24 -6.17 8.73
N PRO A 86 0.72 -7.20 9.47
CA PRO A 86 1.91 -7.95 9.06
C PRO A 86 1.81 -8.42 7.61
N LEU A 87 2.85 -8.19 6.82
CA LEU A 87 2.85 -8.52 5.39
C LEU A 87 2.76 -10.03 5.12
N THR A 88 3.09 -10.87 6.10
CA THR A 88 3.11 -12.33 5.99
C THR A 88 1.76 -12.99 6.35
N MET A 89 0.68 -12.20 6.44
CA MET A 89 -0.66 -12.71 6.67
C MET A 89 -1.71 -11.85 5.94
N SER A 90 -2.91 -12.40 5.73
CA SER A 90 -4.01 -11.65 5.11
C SER A 90 -4.51 -10.49 5.97
N GLY A 91 -4.80 -9.37 5.32
CA GLY A 91 -5.49 -8.19 5.88
C GLY A 91 -6.99 -8.15 5.54
N VAL A 92 -7.62 -7.01 5.85
CA VAL A 92 -9.00 -6.70 5.42
C VAL A 92 -9.00 -5.30 4.79
N HIS A 93 -9.26 -5.26 3.48
CA HIS A 93 -9.25 -4.04 2.67
C HIS A 93 -10.06 -4.16 1.36
N SER A 94 -10.27 -5.38 0.81
CA SER A 94 -11.01 -5.59 -0.44
C SER A 94 -11.87 -6.85 -0.34
N PRO A 95 -13.21 -6.76 -0.32
CA PRO A 95 -14.10 -7.87 0.03
C PRO A 95 -13.79 -9.16 -0.73
N SER A 96 -13.59 -9.08 -2.05
CA SER A 96 -13.33 -10.24 -2.90
C SER A 96 -11.89 -10.76 -2.83
N TRP A 97 -10.95 -9.93 -2.37
CA TRP A 97 -9.51 -10.18 -2.55
C TRP A 97 -8.69 -10.27 -1.26
N ASN A 98 -9.30 -10.11 -0.09
CA ASN A 98 -8.63 -10.14 1.22
C ASN A 98 -7.74 -11.38 1.44
N LYS A 99 -8.12 -12.55 0.90
CA LYS A 99 -7.34 -13.79 1.05
C LYS A 99 -6.14 -13.89 0.13
N GLN A 100 -6.07 -13.06 -0.92
CA GLN A 100 -5.18 -13.23 -2.06
C GLN A 100 -4.28 -12.03 -2.33
N SER A 101 -4.40 -10.94 -1.56
CA SER A 101 -3.72 -9.69 -1.90
C SER A 101 -3.20 -8.91 -0.72
N LEU A 102 -2.22 -8.05 -1.01
CA LEU A 102 -1.79 -6.99 -0.10
C LEU A 102 -2.48 -5.67 -0.47
N GLY A 103 -3.28 -5.14 0.44
CA GLY A 103 -3.84 -3.78 0.36
C GLY A 103 -2.83 -2.69 0.74
N ILE A 104 -2.70 -1.70 -0.15
CA ILE A 104 -1.85 -0.52 -0.02
C ILE A 104 -2.74 0.73 0.02
N GLU A 105 -2.80 1.40 1.17
CA GLU A 105 -3.60 2.60 1.40
C GLU A 105 -2.75 3.87 1.23
N MET A 106 -3.06 4.70 0.25
CA MET A 106 -2.33 5.95 -0.01
C MET A 106 -3.02 7.14 0.66
N LEU A 107 -2.27 7.98 1.37
CA LEU A 107 -2.79 9.22 1.94
C LEU A 107 -3.19 10.21 0.83
N GLY A 108 -4.49 10.49 0.72
CA GLY A 108 -5.01 11.51 -0.18
C GLY A 108 -6.43 11.24 -0.63
N ASP A 109 -7.07 12.27 -1.19
CA ASP A 109 -8.30 12.14 -1.98
C ASP A 109 -7.95 12.36 -3.45
N PHE A 110 -7.56 11.32 -4.18
CA PHE A 110 -7.09 11.46 -5.56
C PHE A 110 -8.22 11.55 -6.60
N ASP A 111 -9.45 11.84 -6.18
CA ASP A 111 -10.41 12.51 -7.07
C ASP A 111 -10.19 14.03 -7.11
N ARG A 112 -9.44 14.58 -6.15
CA ARG A 112 -9.18 16.03 -6.01
C ARG A 112 -7.70 16.38 -5.95
N ASP A 113 -6.94 15.65 -5.16
CA ASP A 113 -5.51 15.76 -5.02
C ASP A 113 -4.83 15.29 -6.33
N ALA A 114 -3.83 16.06 -6.79
CA ALA A 114 -2.98 15.62 -7.90
C ALA A 114 -2.13 14.42 -7.46
N PHE A 115 -2.00 13.41 -8.32
CA PHE A 115 -1.17 12.23 -8.06
C PHE A 115 0.18 12.26 -8.80
N ASP A 116 0.34 13.22 -9.70
CA ASP A 116 1.51 13.45 -10.56
C ASP A 116 2.27 14.74 -10.22
N ALA A 117 1.80 15.51 -9.23
CA ALA A 117 2.42 16.75 -8.80
C ALA A 117 2.47 16.91 -7.27
N GLY A 118 3.35 17.80 -6.81
CA GLY A 118 3.40 18.24 -5.42
C GLY A 118 3.57 17.09 -4.42
N ARG A 119 2.72 17.06 -3.39
CA ARG A 119 2.77 16.01 -2.35
C ARG A 119 2.23 14.67 -2.84
N GLY A 120 1.25 14.66 -3.73
CA GLY A 120 0.74 13.40 -4.28
C GLY A 120 1.77 12.68 -5.13
N LEU A 121 2.64 13.39 -5.86
CA LEU A 121 3.78 12.78 -6.55
C LEU A 121 4.73 12.06 -5.56
N LYS A 122 4.95 12.63 -4.37
CA LYS A 122 5.77 11.99 -3.33
C LYS A 122 5.10 10.74 -2.76
N VAL A 123 3.77 10.77 -2.57
CA VAL A 123 3.00 9.57 -2.22
C VAL A 123 3.17 8.51 -3.32
N ARG A 124 3.01 8.89 -4.60
CA ARG A 124 3.22 8.01 -5.75
C ARG A 124 4.61 7.37 -5.73
N HIS A 125 5.67 8.14 -5.53
CA HIS A 125 7.03 7.61 -5.46
C HIS A 125 7.21 6.57 -4.34
N ASN A 126 6.71 6.86 -3.14
CA ASN A 126 6.77 5.90 -2.03
C ASN A 126 5.95 4.64 -2.32
N THR A 127 4.77 4.78 -2.96
CA THR A 127 3.93 3.66 -3.38
C THR A 127 4.62 2.81 -4.44
N VAL A 128 5.19 3.43 -5.49
CA VAL A 128 5.94 2.73 -6.55
C VAL A 128 7.10 1.94 -5.94
N ALA A 129 7.86 2.54 -5.03
CA ALA A 129 8.97 1.88 -4.38
C ALA A 129 8.54 0.70 -3.50
N ALA A 130 7.45 0.84 -2.73
CA ALA A 130 6.88 -0.24 -1.95
C ALA A 130 6.37 -1.39 -2.84
N MET A 131 5.68 -1.05 -3.94
CA MET A 131 5.19 -2.03 -4.91
C MET A 131 6.32 -2.77 -5.60
N ALA A 132 7.36 -2.06 -6.07
CA ALA A 132 8.54 -2.68 -6.69
C ALA A 132 9.25 -3.64 -5.74
N THR A 133 9.45 -3.23 -4.48
CA THR A 133 10.01 -4.08 -3.42
C THR A 133 9.20 -5.36 -3.25
N LEU A 134 7.89 -5.25 -3.09
CA LEU A 134 7.01 -6.40 -2.90
C LEU A 134 6.98 -7.29 -4.14
N CYS A 135 6.92 -6.72 -5.35
CA CYS A 135 6.97 -7.46 -6.61
C CYS A 135 8.25 -8.28 -6.73
N ALA A 136 9.41 -7.67 -6.47
CA ALA A 136 10.70 -8.34 -6.54
C ALA A 136 10.81 -9.52 -5.55
N ILE A 137 10.49 -9.29 -4.27
CA ILE A 137 10.65 -10.30 -3.21
C ILE A 137 9.65 -11.45 -3.38
N LEU A 138 8.43 -11.15 -3.80
CA LEU A 138 7.36 -12.14 -3.88
C LEU A 138 7.24 -12.78 -5.26
N GLY A 139 7.93 -12.28 -6.28
CA GLY A 139 7.78 -12.69 -7.66
C GLY A 139 6.42 -12.32 -8.25
N LEU A 140 5.84 -11.20 -7.83
CA LEU A 140 4.55 -10.74 -8.35
C LEU A 140 4.77 -9.93 -9.63
N GLU A 141 3.98 -10.25 -10.65
CA GLU A 141 3.94 -9.48 -11.89
C GLU A 141 3.21 -8.14 -11.66
N PRO A 142 3.86 -6.97 -11.84
CA PRO A 142 3.23 -5.67 -11.66
C PRO A 142 1.89 -5.50 -12.39
N MET A 143 1.74 -6.10 -13.58
CA MET A 143 0.49 -6.04 -14.36
C MET A 143 -0.72 -6.69 -13.67
N THR A 144 -0.50 -7.56 -12.68
CA THR A 144 -1.58 -8.20 -11.92
C THR A 144 -2.20 -7.27 -10.87
N THR A 145 -1.54 -6.14 -10.58
CA THR A 145 -2.03 -5.11 -9.64
C THR A 145 -3.47 -4.73 -9.96
N LYS A 146 -4.28 -4.52 -8.92
CA LYS A 146 -5.65 -4.02 -9.02
C LYS A 146 -5.81 -2.69 -8.31
N LEU A 147 -6.71 -1.86 -8.80
CA LEU A 147 -7.29 -0.75 -8.06
C LEU A 147 -8.51 -1.26 -7.29
N HIS A 148 -8.79 -0.70 -6.11
CA HIS A 148 -9.90 -1.18 -5.30
C HIS A 148 -11.26 -1.20 -6.02
N ARG A 149 -11.54 -0.17 -6.83
CA ARG A 149 -12.74 -0.09 -7.69
C ARG A 149 -12.90 -1.21 -8.72
N GLU A 150 -11.86 -2.01 -8.98
CA GLU A 150 -11.95 -3.19 -9.85
C GLU A 150 -12.49 -4.42 -9.10
N ASP A 151 -12.65 -4.35 -7.77
CA ASP A 151 -13.24 -5.43 -6.97
C ASP A 151 -14.75 -5.50 -7.24
N PRO A 152 -15.30 -6.67 -7.62
CA PRO A 152 -16.71 -6.78 -8.03
C PRO A 152 -17.71 -6.48 -6.91
N GLU A 153 -17.29 -6.52 -5.65
CA GLU A 153 -18.14 -6.17 -4.50
C GLU A 153 -17.95 -4.71 -4.03
N THR A 154 -17.10 -3.95 -4.72
CA THR A 154 -16.83 -2.55 -4.41
C THR A 154 -17.68 -1.61 -5.27
N THR A 155 -18.30 -0.62 -4.63
CA THR A 155 -19.26 0.30 -5.28
C THR A 155 -18.77 1.75 -5.38
N HIS A 156 -17.54 2.03 -4.92
CA HIS A 156 -16.99 3.38 -4.86
C HIS A 156 -15.69 3.48 -5.68
N ALA A 157 -15.32 4.71 -6.07
CA ALA A 157 -14.28 4.98 -7.06
C ALA A 157 -12.83 4.98 -6.51
N CYS A 158 -12.56 4.27 -5.42
CA CYS A 158 -11.21 4.18 -4.83
C CYS A 158 -10.21 3.51 -5.81
N PRO A 159 -8.98 4.04 -6.01
CA PRO A 159 -8.30 5.07 -5.24
C PRO A 159 -8.44 6.52 -5.77
N GLY A 160 -9.48 6.84 -6.54
CA GLY A 160 -9.69 8.13 -7.18
C GLY A 160 -9.27 8.15 -8.65
N THR A 161 -9.83 9.08 -9.42
CA THR A 161 -9.66 9.21 -10.87
C THR A 161 -8.27 9.64 -11.32
N ASN A 162 -7.53 10.38 -10.49
CA ASN A 162 -6.15 10.79 -10.81
C ASN A 162 -5.13 9.65 -10.66
N VAL A 163 -5.51 8.54 -10.02
CA VAL A 163 -4.66 7.34 -9.98
C VAL A 163 -4.88 6.50 -11.23
N ARG A 164 -3.99 6.69 -12.21
CA ARG A 164 -4.00 5.96 -13.47
C ARG A 164 -3.20 4.67 -13.38
N LYS A 165 -3.92 3.54 -13.37
CA LYS A 165 -3.36 2.19 -13.17
C LYS A 165 -2.14 1.88 -14.04
N LEU A 166 -2.26 2.08 -15.36
CA LEU A 166 -1.18 1.72 -16.28
C LEU A 166 0.08 2.56 -16.11
N GLU A 167 -0.06 3.83 -15.69
CA GLU A 167 1.10 4.68 -15.41
C GLU A 167 1.78 4.28 -14.12
N LEU A 168 0.99 3.98 -13.09
CA LEU A 168 1.54 3.45 -11.83
C LEU A 168 2.29 2.13 -12.06
N ILE A 169 1.75 1.24 -12.90
CA ILE A 169 2.41 -0.03 -13.24
C ILE A 169 3.68 0.23 -14.06
N ALA A 170 3.65 1.14 -15.03
CA ALA A 170 4.83 1.50 -15.81
C ALA A 170 5.97 1.99 -14.91
N ASP A 171 5.70 2.89 -13.95
CA ASP A 171 6.71 3.36 -13.01
C ASP A 171 7.32 2.22 -12.16
N VAL A 172 6.50 1.23 -11.77
CA VAL A 172 6.96 0.05 -11.02
C VAL A 172 7.87 -0.80 -11.88
N GLN A 173 7.50 -1.04 -13.14
CA GLN A 173 8.31 -1.79 -14.09
C GLN A 173 9.64 -1.08 -14.38
N ASP A 174 9.62 0.23 -14.57
CA ASP A 174 10.82 1.04 -14.78
C ASP A 174 11.76 0.99 -13.57
N LEU A 175 11.21 1.07 -12.35
CA LEU A 175 12.01 0.96 -11.14
C LEU A 175 12.61 -0.44 -10.95
N LEU A 176 11.85 -1.49 -11.24
CA LEU A 176 12.36 -2.88 -11.21
C LEU A 176 13.50 -3.06 -12.21
N ALA A 177 13.32 -2.60 -13.46
CA ALA A 177 14.36 -2.66 -14.48
C ALA A 177 15.63 -1.91 -14.05
N THR A 178 15.48 -0.73 -13.44
CA THR A 178 16.60 0.07 -12.93
C THR A 178 17.35 -0.66 -11.81
N ARG A 179 16.64 -1.28 -10.86
CA ARG A 179 17.25 -2.04 -9.76
C ARG A 179 18.04 -3.25 -10.27
N HIS A 180 17.49 -3.99 -11.24
CA HIS A 180 18.18 -5.15 -11.83
C HIS A 180 19.40 -4.78 -12.68
N GLN A 181 19.38 -3.64 -13.39
CA GLN A 181 20.56 -3.19 -14.14
C GLN A 181 21.73 -2.81 -13.22
N GLY A 182 21.45 -2.32 -12.00
CA GLY A 182 22.48 -2.01 -11.01
C GLY A 182 23.19 -3.24 -10.42
N GLU A 183 22.50 -4.39 -10.36
CA GLU A 183 23.06 -5.66 -9.83
C GLU A 183 24.08 -6.31 -10.78
N HIS A 184 24.09 -5.93 -12.07
CA HIS A 184 25.00 -6.47 -13.09
C HIS A 184 26.27 -5.63 -13.31
N GLN A 185 26.46 -4.53 -12.57
CA GLN A 185 27.65 -3.66 -12.65
C GLN A 185 28.56 -3.73 -11.42
N ALA A 186 28.34 -4.68 -10.49
CA ALA A 186 29.15 -4.90 -9.30
C ALA A 186 30.02 -6.18 -9.41
#